data_AF-A0A6M3KV49-F1
#
_entry.id   AF-A0A6M3KV49-F1
#
_cell.length_a   1.000
_cell.length_b   1.000
_cell.length_c   1.000
_cell.angle_alpha   90.00
_cell.angle_beta   90.00
_cell.angle_gamma   90.00
#
_symmetry.space_group_name_H-M   'P 1'
#
loop_
_entity.id
_entity.type
_entity.pdbx_description
1 polymer ?
#
loop_
_entity_poly.entity_id
_entity_poly.type
_entity_poly.pdbx_seq_one_letter_code
_entity_poly.pdbx_strand_id
1 'polypeptide(L)'
;MEEENKENINWLEIMIERQALPEEVREGTNTEFCQKLGIAHSTYYYQASKPENQKRIIDLSIQNARKYAPTVLDNLGQRAKTDNKATEMYLKFILQLAENLNLNPELPFLFKIVKDDGNTRKNSETIPETI
;
A
#
# COMPACT_ATOMS: atom_id res chain seq x y z
N MET A 1 -15.50 -18.69 -43.43
CA MET A 1 -14.08 -18.65 -43.08
C MET A 1 -13.85 -17.33 -42.39
N GLU A 2 -13.87 -17.34 -41.06
CA GLU A 2 -13.40 -16.25 -40.21
C GLU A 2 -12.89 -16.96 -38.94
N GLU A 3 -11.73 -17.61 -39.08
CA GLU A 3 -10.90 -17.97 -37.93
C GLU A 3 -10.22 -16.69 -37.48
N GLU A 4 -10.94 -15.90 -36.68
CA GLU A 4 -10.33 -14.80 -35.94
C GLU A 4 -9.34 -15.38 -34.92
N ASN A 5 -8.12 -14.87 -35.02
CA ASN A 5 -7.00 -15.04 -34.11
C ASN A 5 -7.45 -14.88 -32.64
N LYS A 6 -7.93 -15.96 -32.01
CA LYS A 6 -8.01 -16.04 -30.56
C LYS A 6 -6.57 -16.18 -30.09
N GLU A 7 -5.91 -15.05 -29.86
CA GLU A 7 -4.80 -14.99 -28.93
C GLU A 7 -5.18 -15.87 -27.73
N ASN A 8 -4.30 -16.81 -27.34
CA ASN A 8 -4.53 -17.69 -26.20
C ASN A 8 -4.55 -16.83 -24.93
N ILE A 9 -5.67 -16.15 -24.69
CA ILE A 9 -5.89 -15.30 -23.53
C ILE A 9 -5.82 -16.23 -22.32
N ASN A 10 -4.71 -16.16 -21.58
CA ASN A 10 -4.54 -16.93 -20.37
C ASN A 10 -5.38 -16.28 -19.26
N TRP A 11 -6.66 -16.62 -19.23
CA TRP A 11 -7.63 -16.09 -18.27
C TRP A 11 -7.19 -16.28 -16.81
N LEU A 12 -6.37 -17.29 -16.52
CA LEU A 12 -5.83 -17.54 -15.19
C LEU A 12 -4.87 -16.42 -14.77
N GLU A 13 -4.00 -15.97 -15.68
CA GLU A 13 -3.10 -14.84 -15.42
C GLU A 13 -3.87 -13.55 -15.20
N ILE A 14 -4.87 -13.30 -16.06
CA ILE A 14 -5.72 -12.10 -15.93
C ILE A 14 -6.51 -12.14 -14.61
N MET A 15 -7.00 -13.32 -14.19
CA MET A 15 -7.62 -13.49 -12.88
C MET A 15 -6.64 -13.17 -11.75
N ILE A 16 -5.40 -13.65 -11.82
CA ILE A 16 -4.37 -13.37 -10.80
C ILE A 16 -4.08 -11.87 -10.73
N GLU A 17 -3.85 -11.22 -11.87
CA GLU A 17 -3.63 -9.77 -11.97
C GLU A 17 -4.80 -8.97 -11.39
N ARG A 18 -6.02 -9.36 -11.73
CA ARG A 18 -7.25 -8.75 -11.21
C ARG A 18 -7.38 -8.92 -9.70
N GLN A 19 -7.17 -10.13 -9.18
CA GLN A 19 -7.32 -10.44 -7.77
C GLN A 19 -6.24 -9.80 -6.90
N ALA A 20 -5.07 -9.49 -7.48
CA ALA A 20 -4.00 -8.79 -6.79
C ALA A 20 -4.35 -7.32 -6.47
N LEU A 21 -5.40 -6.77 -7.08
CA LEU A 21 -5.94 -5.45 -6.78
C LEU A 21 -7.04 -5.53 -5.70
N PRO A 22 -7.17 -4.50 -4.84
CA PRO A 22 -8.34 -4.33 -3.96
C PRO A 22 -9.65 -4.35 -4.73
N GLU A 23 -10.72 -4.87 -4.13
CA GLU A 23 -12.01 -5.05 -4.82
C GLU A 23 -12.57 -3.72 -5.36
N GLU A 24 -12.36 -2.63 -4.60
CA GLU A 24 -12.85 -1.29 -4.90
C GLU A 24 -12.24 -0.66 -6.15
N VAL A 25 -11.08 -1.15 -6.59
CA VAL A 25 -10.37 -0.62 -7.77
C VAL A 25 -10.38 -1.59 -8.95
N ARG A 26 -11.05 -2.74 -8.83
CA ARG A 26 -11.20 -3.70 -9.94
C ARG A 26 -12.22 -3.17 -10.94
N GLU A 27 -11.94 -3.35 -12.22
CA GLU A 27 -12.88 -3.02 -13.29
C GLU A 27 -14.02 -4.05 -13.37
N GLY A 28 -15.26 -3.65 -13.10
CA GLY A 28 -16.44 -4.52 -13.21
C GLY A 28 -16.53 -5.61 -12.13
N THR A 29 -17.45 -6.56 -12.31
CA THR A 29 -17.73 -7.65 -11.37
C THR A 29 -17.05 -8.97 -11.79
N ASN A 30 -16.94 -9.92 -10.87
CA ASN A 30 -16.50 -11.28 -11.22
C ASN A 30 -17.44 -11.95 -12.25
N THR A 31 -18.73 -11.60 -12.23
CA THR A 31 -19.72 -12.08 -13.20
C THR A 31 -19.40 -11.61 -14.61
N GLU A 32 -19.17 -10.30 -14.78
CA GLU A 32 -18.82 -9.71 -16.07
C GLU A 32 -17.49 -10.26 -16.59
N PHE A 33 -16.50 -10.44 -15.71
CA PHE A 33 -15.24 -11.09 -16.04
C PHE A 33 -15.44 -12.52 -16.56
N CYS A 34 -16.22 -13.33 -15.84
CA CYS A 34 -16.49 -14.71 -16.22
C CYS A 34 -17.23 -14.80 -17.56
N GLN A 35 -18.24 -13.95 -17.76
CA GLN A 35 -19.00 -13.87 -19.01
C GLN A 35 -18.11 -13.47 -20.19
N LYS A 36 -17.28 -12.43 -20.03
CA LYS A 36 -16.37 -11.93 -21.09
C LYS A 36 -15.39 -13.00 -21.56
N LEU A 37 -14.91 -13.84 -20.65
CA LEU A 37 -13.92 -14.87 -20.95
C LEU A 37 -14.53 -16.27 -21.17
N GLY A 38 -15.86 -16.39 -21.13
CA GLY A 38 -16.55 -17.66 -21.33
C GLY A 38 -16.21 -18.74 -20.30
N ILE A 39 -15.87 -18.34 -19.06
CA ILE A 39 -15.52 -19.27 -17.97
C ILE A 39 -16.69 -19.44 -17.00
N ALA A 40 -16.85 -20.65 -16.46
CA ALA A 40 -17.83 -20.90 -15.41
C ALA A 40 -17.39 -20.22 -14.09
N HIS A 41 -18.35 -19.64 -13.35
CA HIS A 41 -18.08 -19.02 -12.06
C HIS A 41 -17.43 -19.99 -11.06
N SER A 42 -17.90 -21.24 -11.04
CA SER A 42 -17.32 -22.30 -10.19
C SER A 42 -15.84 -22.51 -10.49
N THR A 43 -15.46 -22.52 -11.77
CA THR A 43 -14.06 -22.65 -12.21
C THR A 43 -13.23 -21.45 -11.77
N TYR A 44 -13.77 -20.23 -11.88
CA TYR A 44 -13.10 -19.01 -11.41
C TYR A 44 -12.80 -19.08 -9.92
N TYR A 45 -13.81 -19.31 -9.08
CA TYR A 45 -13.62 -19.36 -7.62
C TYR A 45 -12.76 -20.54 -7.20
N TYR A 46 -12.90 -21.70 -7.85
CA TYR A 46 -12.05 -22.85 -7.60
C TYR A 46 -10.58 -22.52 -7.85
N GLN A 47 -10.24 -21.98 -9.04
CA GLN A 47 -8.87 -21.62 -9.36
C GLN A 47 -8.34 -20.49 -8.47
N ALA A 48 -9.14 -19.46 -8.21
CA ALA A 48 -8.76 -18.38 -7.30
C ALA A 48 -8.45 -18.91 -5.90
N SER A 49 -9.20 -19.91 -5.39
CA SER A 49 -8.98 -20.47 -4.06
C SER A 49 -7.75 -21.37 -3.93
N LYS A 50 -7.11 -21.76 -5.06
CA LYS A 50 -5.97 -22.67 -5.00
C LYS A 50 -4.74 -22.02 -4.36
N PRO A 51 -4.02 -22.73 -3.47
CA PRO A 51 -2.87 -22.16 -2.75
C PRO A 51 -1.80 -21.56 -3.67
N GLU A 52 -1.51 -22.21 -4.81
CA GLU A 52 -0.53 -21.73 -5.77
C GLU A 52 -0.93 -20.39 -6.41
N ASN A 53 -2.21 -20.20 -6.70
CA ASN A 53 -2.71 -18.96 -7.28
C ASN A 53 -2.83 -17.86 -6.21
N GLN A 54 -3.27 -18.22 -5.00
CA GLN A 54 -3.29 -17.30 -3.86
C GLN A 54 -1.90 -16.74 -3.56
N LYS A 55 -0.87 -17.60 -3.58
CA LYS A 55 0.52 -17.14 -3.41
C LYS A 55 0.90 -16.11 -4.47
N ARG A 56 0.60 -16.39 -5.74
CA ARG A 56 0.90 -15.47 -6.85
C ARG A 56 0.13 -14.15 -6.75
N ILE A 57 -1.13 -14.20 -6.33
CA ILE A 57 -1.96 -13.00 -6.06
C ILE A 57 -1.30 -12.15 -4.98
N ILE A 58 -0.91 -12.74 -3.85
CA ILE A 58 -0.27 -12.03 -2.74
C ILE A 58 1.07 -11.43 -3.17
N ASP A 59 1.90 -12.19 -3.86
CA ASP A 59 3.19 -11.73 -4.37
C ASP A 59 3.01 -10.49 -5.28
N LEU A 60 2.02 -10.53 -6.17
CA LEU A 60 1.70 -9.41 -7.04
C LEU A 60 1.08 -8.22 -6.28
N SER A 61 0.23 -8.46 -5.29
CA SER A 61 -0.29 -7.41 -4.40
C SER A 61 0.84 -6.68 -3.67
N ILE A 62 1.85 -7.40 -3.18
CA ILE A 62 3.01 -6.81 -2.52
C ILE A 62 3.84 -5.98 -3.51
N GLN A 63 4.05 -6.48 -4.74
CA GLN A 63 4.74 -5.73 -5.78
C GLN A 63 4.00 -4.44 -6.15
N ASN A 64 2.67 -4.52 -6.31
CA ASN A 64 1.82 -3.35 -6.54
C ASN A 64 1.92 -2.36 -5.38
N ALA A 65 1.83 -2.83 -4.12
CA ALA A 65 1.98 -1.99 -2.96
C ALA A 65 3.33 -1.27 -2.95
N ARG A 66 4.43 -1.95 -3.26
CA ARG A 66 5.77 -1.34 -3.39
C ARG A 66 5.84 -0.31 -4.51
N LYS A 67 5.26 -0.62 -5.68
CA LYS A 67 5.23 0.26 -6.85
C LYS A 67 4.47 1.55 -6.55
N TYR A 68 3.32 1.46 -5.89
CA TYR A 68 2.43 2.59 -5.64
C TYR A 68 2.68 3.29 -4.29
N ALA A 69 3.44 2.68 -3.37
CA ALA A 69 3.71 3.25 -2.05
C ALA A 69 4.26 4.69 -2.09
N PRO A 70 5.25 5.05 -2.93
CA PRO A 70 5.74 6.44 -3.00
C PRO A 70 4.64 7.43 -3.38
N THR A 71 3.81 7.10 -4.36
CA THR A 71 2.69 7.94 -4.82
C THR A 71 1.61 8.08 -3.74
N VAL A 72 1.29 6.99 -3.05
CA VAL A 72 0.31 7.01 -1.95
C VAL A 72 0.83 7.86 -0.80
N LEU A 73 2.12 7.74 -0.45
CA LEU A 73 2.74 8.55 0.59
C LEU A 73 2.76 10.03 0.24
N ASP A 74 3.10 10.40 -1.00
CA ASP A 74 3.02 11.79 -1.45
C ASP A 74 1.59 12.34 -1.33
N ASN A 75 0.60 11.58 -1.81
CA ASN A 75 -0.81 11.97 -1.71
C ASN A 75 -1.26 12.17 -0.24
N LEU A 76 -0.91 11.23 0.62
CA LEU A 76 -1.17 11.33 2.06
C LEU A 76 -0.48 12.56 2.67
N GLY A 77 0.75 12.85 2.30
CA GLY A 77 1.49 14.03 2.75
C GLY A 77 0.84 15.35 2.30
N GLN A 78 0.32 15.43 1.07
CA GLN A 78 -0.43 16.60 0.61
C GLN A 78 -1.76 16.76 1.38
N ARG A 79 -2.50 15.66 1.58
CA ARG A 79 -3.79 15.69 2.30
C ARG A 79 -3.64 15.96 3.79
N ALA A 80 -2.55 15.55 4.41
CA ALA A 80 -2.25 15.78 5.82
C ALA A 80 -2.22 17.27 6.21
N LYS A 81 -2.09 18.18 5.24
CA LYS A 81 -2.20 19.63 5.45
C LYS A 81 -3.58 20.07 5.96
N THR A 82 -4.62 19.27 5.68
CA THR A 82 -6.02 19.65 5.96
C THR A 82 -6.88 18.50 6.51
N ASP A 83 -6.43 17.25 6.42
CA ASP A 83 -7.17 16.04 6.80
C ASP A 83 -6.41 15.29 7.91
N ASN A 84 -6.90 15.39 9.15
CA ASN A 84 -6.29 14.73 10.32
C ASN A 84 -6.17 13.21 10.15
N LYS A 85 -7.10 12.57 9.42
CA LYS A 85 -7.05 11.13 9.16
C LYS A 85 -5.94 10.79 8.17
N ALA A 86 -5.70 11.64 7.18
CA ALA A 86 -4.56 11.51 6.28
C ALA A 86 -3.23 11.71 7.03
N THR A 87 -3.18 12.67 7.97
CA THR A 87 -2.02 12.88 8.85
C THR A 87 -1.70 11.65 9.68
N GLU A 88 -2.70 11.06 10.34
CA GLU A 88 -2.51 9.84 11.14
C GLU A 88 -1.98 8.68 10.28
N MET A 89 -2.58 8.45 9.10
CA MET A 89 -2.13 7.39 8.19
C MET A 89 -0.72 7.63 7.66
N TYR A 90 -0.40 8.86 7.27
CA TYR A 90 0.94 9.23 6.79
C TYR A 90 2.00 8.94 7.86
N LEU A 91 1.80 9.43 9.08
CA LEU A 91 2.74 9.25 10.19
C LEU A 91 2.88 7.77 10.57
N LYS A 92 1.77 7.02 10.64
CA LYS A 92 1.80 5.58 10.92
C LYS A 92 2.63 4.82 9.89
N PHE A 93 2.50 5.14 8.61
CA PHE A 93 3.24 4.49 7.55
C PHE A 93 4.74 4.81 7.62
N ILE A 94 5.10 6.07 7.92
CA ILE A 94 6.50 6.48 8.13
C ILE A 94 7.11 5.75 9.32
N LEU A 95 6.39 5.63 10.45
CA LEU A 95 6.87 4.88 11.62
C LEU A 95 7.10 3.40 11.30
N GLN A 96 6.14 2.75 10.63
CA GLN A 96 6.30 1.35 10.22
C GLN A 96 7.48 1.15 9.26
N LEU A 97 7.75 2.10 8.36
CA LEU A 97 8.93 2.04 7.51
C LEU A 97 10.23 2.20 8.31
N ALA A 98 10.23 3.12 9.28
CA ALA A 98 11.37 3.38 10.17
C ALA A 98 11.66 2.24 11.16
N GLU A 99 10.66 1.44 11.52
CA GLU A 99 10.85 0.23 12.33
C GLU A 99 11.43 -0.93 11.52
N ASN A 100 11.08 -1.02 10.22
CA ASN A 100 11.51 -2.11 9.34
C ASN A 100 12.85 -1.85 8.66
N LEU A 101 13.21 -0.58 8.46
CA LEU A 101 14.56 -0.16 8.13
C LEU A 101 15.27 0.05 9.46
N ASN A 102 16.35 -0.68 9.77
CA ASN A 102 17.29 -0.28 10.84
C ASN A 102 17.93 1.08 10.46
N LEU A 103 17.16 2.16 10.48
CA LEU A 103 17.63 3.50 10.20
C LEU A 103 18.52 3.89 11.37
N ASN A 104 19.82 3.80 11.09
CA ASN A 104 20.92 4.16 11.95
C ASN A 104 20.57 5.42 12.78
N PRO A 105 20.67 5.37 14.13
CA PRO A 105 20.36 6.50 15.03
C PRO A 105 21.20 7.77 14.80
N GLU A 106 22.22 7.71 13.92
CA GLU A 106 23.06 8.83 13.48
C GLU A 106 22.39 9.75 12.43
N LEU A 107 21.22 9.40 11.88
CA LEU A 107 20.44 10.36 11.10
C LEU A 107 19.87 11.41 12.06
N PRO A 108 20.23 12.71 11.94
CA PRO A 108 19.69 13.73 12.82
C PRO A 108 18.17 13.78 12.61
N PHE A 109 17.46 13.32 13.63
CA PHE A 109 16.01 13.18 13.68
C PHE A 109 15.31 14.41 13.06
N LEU A 110 14.66 14.23 11.90
CA LEU A 110 13.87 15.26 11.22
C LEU A 110 12.51 15.54 11.88
N PHE A 111 12.15 14.78 12.91
CA PHE A 111 10.91 14.99 13.65
C PHE A 111 11.19 14.99 15.16
N LYS A 112 11.35 16.19 15.73
CA LYS A 112 10.95 16.39 17.13
C LYS A 112 9.44 16.28 17.16
N ILE A 113 8.93 15.10 17.53
CA ILE A 113 7.57 15.00 18.03
C ILE A 113 7.57 15.79 19.34
N VAL A 114 7.14 17.05 19.27
CA VAL A 114 6.82 17.83 20.46
C VAL A 114 5.62 17.12 21.08
N LYS A 115 5.88 16.33 22.13
CA LYS A 115 4.81 15.96 23.06
C LYS A 115 4.41 17.25 23.75
N ASP A 116 3.29 17.81 23.31
CA ASP A 116 2.64 18.91 23.99
C ASP A 116 1.91 18.35 25.21
N ASP A 117 2.69 17.80 26.14
CA ASP A 117 2.23 17.43 27.45
C ASP A 117 2.20 18.74 28.23
N GLY A 118 1.08 19.46 28.12
CA GLY A 118 0.87 20.76 28.74
C GLY A 118 1.21 20.75 30.23
N ASN A 119 2.47 21.04 30.56
CA ASN A 119 2.91 21.41 31.89
C ASN A 119 4.29 22.09 31.82
N THR A 120 4.27 23.41 31.83
CA THR A 120 5.43 24.27 32.06
C THR A 120 6.17 23.91 33.34
N ARG A 121 7.46 23.63 33.26
CA ARG A 121 8.41 23.94 34.34
C ARG A 121 9.66 24.59 33.76
N LYS A 122 9.79 25.89 34.01
CA LYS A 122 11.05 26.62 33.93
C LYS A 122 12.06 25.91 34.82
N ASN A 123 13.26 25.65 34.32
CA ASN A 123 14.47 25.74 35.13
C ASN A 123 15.59 26.27 34.24
N SER A 124 15.96 27.50 34.54
CA SER A 124 17.24 28.11 34.25
C SER A 124 18.36 27.21 34.75
N GLU A 125 19.37 26.96 33.92
CA GLU A 125 20.72 26.74 34.43
C GLU A 125 21.72 27.25 33.38
N THR A 126 22.37 28.33 33.79
CA THR A 126 23.50 29.05 33.23
C THR A 126 24.64 28.14 32.81
N ILE A 127 25.12 28.31 31.58
CA ILE A 127 26.47 27.89 31.16
C ILE A 127 27.36 29.14 31.23
N PRO A 128 28.51 29.11 31.94
CA PRO A 128 29.37 30.27 32.10
C PRO A 128 30.06 30.63 30.78
N GLU A 129 30.07 31.91 30.44
CA GLU A 129 30.87 32.46 29.36
C GLU A 129 32.36 32.25 29.66
N THR A 130 33.07 31.77 28.65
CA THR A 130 34.53 31.74 28.62
C THR A 130 35.02 33.18 28.34
N ILE A 131 35.78 33.76 29.25
CA ILE A 131 37.16 34.31 29.12
C ILE A 131 37.68 34.57 30.53
#